data_AF-A0A1F4FGA8-F1
#
_entry.id   AF-A0A1F4FGA8-F1
#
_cell.length_a   1.000
_cell.length_b   1.000
_cell.length_c   1.000
_cell.angle_alpha   90.00
_cell.angle_beta   90.00
_cell.angle_gamma   90.00
#
_symmetry.space_group_name_H-M   'P 1'
#
loop_
_entity.id
_entity.type
_entity.pdbx_description
1 polymer ?
#
loop_
_entity_poly.entity_id
_entity_poly.type
_entity_poly.pdbx_seq_one_letter_code
_entity_poly.pdbx_strand_id
1 'polypeptide(L)'
;MPEDTRNVVTRRLAIAKGHLESILHSLQKHDAYCVDVLRQIKAVQGALEKAGQITLESHLRAHVATAADRGDTETIVEELMDALRYR
;
A
#
# COMPACT_ATOMS: atom_id res chain seq x y z
N MET A 1 9.27 -4.11 -10.27
CA MET A 1 8.80 -4.96 -9.16
C MET A 1 8.77 -6.41 -9.64
N PRO A 2 9.39 -7.35 -8.90
CA PRO A 2 9.33 -8.80 -9.17
C PRO A 2 7.88 -9.32 -9.21
N GLU A 3 7.66 -10.43 -9.92
CA GLU A 3 6.33 -11.02 -10.11
C GLU A 3 5.68 -11.47 -8.79
N ASP A 4 6.43 -12.17 -7.93
CA ASP A 4 5.92 -12.65 -6.64
C ASP A 4 5.43 -11.49 -5.75
N THR A 5 6.22 -10.42 -5.67
CA THR A 5 5.82 -9.20 -4.95
C THR A 5 4.53 -8.62 -5.55
N ARG A 6 4.44 -8.54 -6.88
CA ARG A 6 3.25 -8.02 -7.58
C ARG A 6 2.01 -8.80 -7.18
N ASN A 7 2.07 -10.13 -7.21
CA ASN A 7 0.95 -11.00 -6.85
C ASN A 7 0.52 -10.82 -5.39
N VAL A 8 1.49 -10.73 -4.47
CA VAL A 8 1.23 -10.49 -3.04
C VAL A 8 0.56 -9.13 -2.81
N VAL A 9 1.09 -8.07 -3.42
CA VAL A 9 0.55 -6.71 -3.29
C VAL A 9 -0.84 -6.63 -3.90
N THR A 10 -1.04 -7.15 -5.10
CA THR A 10 -2.35 -7.21 -5.76
C THR A 10 -3.40 -7.91 -4.90
N ARG A 11 -3.06 -9.08 -4.33
CA ARG A 11 -3.97 -9.80 -3.44
C ARG A 11 -4.34 -8.98 -2.20
N ARG A 12 -3.38 -8.30 -1.58
CA ARG A 12 -3.62 -7.45 -0.40
C ARG A 12 -4.51 -6.26 -0.72
N LEU A 13 -4.26 -5.58 -1.84
CA LEU A 13 -5.07 -4.45 -2.29
C LEU A 13 -6.50 -4.89 -2.64
N ALA A 14 -6.68 -6.07 -3.24
CA ALA A 14 -8.00 -6.63 -3.51
C ALA A 14 -8.79 -6.90 -2.21
N ILE A 15 -8.13 -7.40 -1.17
CA ILE A 15 -8.76 -7.59 0.15
C ILE A 15 -9.12 -6.24 0.78
N ALA A 16 -8.23 -5.25 0.73
CA ALA A 16 -8.50 -3.91 1.24
C ALA A 16 -9.67 -3.24 0.51
N LYS A 17 -9.76 -3.42 -0.81
CA LYS A 17 -10.90 -2.97 -1.63
C LYS A 17 -12.21 -3.58 -1.15
N GLY A 18 -12.28 -4.91 -1.01
CA GLY A 18 -13.50 -5.58 -0.53
C GLY A 18 -13.89 -5.14 0.90
N HIS A 19 -12.91 -4.90 1.77
CA HIS A 19 -13.18 -4.36 3.10
C HIS A 19 -13.74 -2.93 3.03
N LEU A 20 -13.19 -2.07 2.18
CA LEU A 20 -13.73 -0.73 1.96
C LEU A 20 -15.17 -0.77 1.43
N GLU A 21 -15.47 -1.66 0.49
CA GLU A 21 -16.83 -1.90 0.01
C GLU A 21 -17.79 -2.34 1.14
N SER A 22 -17.33 -3.18 2.06
CA SER A 22 -18.11 -3.57 3.25
C SER A 22 -18.39 -2.41 4.21
N ILE A 23 -17.45 -1.47 4.36
CA ILE A 23 -17.66 -0.25 5.17
C ILE A 23 -18.75 0.61 4.52
N LEU A 24 -18.66 0.82 3.20
CA LEU A 24 -19.65 1.58 2.44
C LEU A 24 -21.04 0.97 2.56
N HIS A 25 -21.16 -0.36 2.49
CA HIS A 25 -22.43 -1.04 2.70
C HIS A 25 -22.95 -0.89 4.14
N SER A 26 -22.06 -0.94 5.14
CA SER A 26 -22.43 -0.77 6.55
C SER A 26 -23.03 0.61 6.82
N LEU A 27 -22.52 1.66 6.16
CA LEU A 27 -23.03 3.03 6.25
C LEU A 27 -24.42 3.23 5.62
N GLN A 28 -24.94 2.28 4.84
CA GLN A 28 -26.30 2.34 4.31
C GLN A 28 -27.36 2.02 5.37
N LYS A 29 -26.95 1.44 6.50
CA LYS A 29 -27.85 1.08 7.60
C LYS A 29 -28.10 2.29 8.50
N HIS A 30 -29.35 2.47 8.93
CA HIS A 30 -29.76 3.60 9.79
C HIS A 30 -29.12 3.57 11.19
N ASP A 31 -28.57 2.43 11.61
CA ASP A 31 -27.98 2.17 12.92
C ASP A 31 -26.45 1.97 12.88
N ALA A 32 -25.78 2.41 11.80
CA ALA A 32 -24.33 2.29 11.68
C ALA A 32 -23.60 3.00 12.84
N TYR A 33 -22.86 2.24 13.65
CA TYR A 33 -22.17 2.77 14.82
C TYR A 33 -20.80 3.36 14.44
N CYS A 34 -20.62 4.66 14.72
CA CYS A 34 -19.43 5.42 14.31
C CYS A 34 -18.11 4.78 14.75
N VAL A 35 -18.05 4.21 15.96
CA VAL A 35 -16.82 3.60 16.49
C VAL A 35 -16.44 2.35 15.70
N ASP A 36 -17.42 1.57 15.25
CA ASP A 36 -17.16 0.37 14.46
C ASP A 36 -16.71 0.71 13.03
N VAL A 37 -17.32 1.73 12.43
CA VAL A 37 -16.86 2.29 11.15
C VAL A 37 -15.41 2.78 11.27
N LEU A 38 -15.08 3.53 12.34
CA LEU A 38 -13.71 3.99 12.58
C LEU A 38 -12.72 2.82 12.73
N ARG A 39 -13.09 1.76 13.46
CA ARG A 39 -12.26 0.54 13.58
C ARG A 39 -12.03 -0.13 12.24
N GLN A 40 -13.06 -0.26 11.41
CA GLN A 40 -12.93 -0.84 10.08
C GLN A 40 -12.06 0.02 9.16
N ILE A 41 -12.22 1.35 9.18
CA ILE A 41 -11.35 2.28 8.44
C ILE A 41 -9.89 2.09 8.88
N LYS A 42 -9.61 1.98 10.19
CA LYS A 42 -8.25 1.72 10.70
C LYS A 42 -7.70 0.39 10.20
N ALA A 43 -8.51 -0.66 10.11
CA ALA A 43 -8.09 -1.94 9.55
C ALA A 43 -7.74 -1.83 8.05
N VAL A 44 -8.52 -1.06 7.26
CA VAL A 44 -8.18 -0.78 5.85
C VAL A 44 -6.87 0.00 5.75
N GLN A 45 -6.68 1.05 6.57
CA GLN A 45 -5.44 1.82 6.61
C GLN A 45 -4.23 0.91 6.90
N GLY A 46 -4.31 0.03 7.89
CA GLY A 46 -3.24 -0.92 8.19
C GLY A 46 -2.97 -1.92 7.06
N ALA A 47 -4.01 -2.35 6.33
CA ALA A 47 -3.85 -3.21 5.16
C ALA A 47 -3.11 -2.50 4.01
N LEU A 48 -3.45 -1.22 3.76
CA LEU A 48 -2.78 -0.39 2.77
C LEU A 48 -1.33 -0.10 3.15
N GLU A 49 -1.08 0.24 4.42
CA GLU A 49 0.28 0.47 4.95
C GLU A 49 1.14 -0.78 4.75
N LYS A 50 0.61 -1.97 5.04
CA LYS A 50 1.37 -3.21 4.84
C LYS A 50 1.66 -3.48 3.36
N ALA A 51 0.73 -3.19 2.46
CA ALA A 51 0.96 -3.31 1.01
C ALA A 51 2.04 -2.32 0.52
N GLY A 52 2.03 -1.09 1.05
CA GLY A 52 3.07 -0.09 0.81
C GLY A 52 4.44 -0.55 1.28
N GLN A 53 4.56 -1.07 2.50
CA GLN A 53 5.81 -1.61 3.05
C GLN A 53 6.40 -2.72 2.17
N ILE A 54 5.58 -3.68 1.72
CA ILE A 54 6.03 -4.78 0.86
C ILE A 54 6.52 -4.25 -0.49
N THR A 55 5.78 -3.29 -1.06
CA THR A 55 6.17 -2.63 -2.32
C THR A 55 7.52 -1.93 -2.17
N LEU A 56 7.69 -1.15 -1.09
CA LEU A 56 8.92 -0.42 -0.80
C LEU A 56 10.10 -1.36 -0.60
N GLU A 57 9.97 -2.37 0.25
CA GLU A 57 11.04 -3.35 0.49
C GLU A 57 11.47 -4.02 -0.82
N SER A 58 10.49 -4.39 -1.65
CA SER A 58 10.78 -5.00 -2.95
C SER A 58 11.48 -4.05 -3.91
N HIS A 59 11.14 -2.76 -3.91
CA HIS A 59 11.81 -1.76 -4.72
C HIS A 59 13.28 -1.59 -4.28
N LEU A 60 13.51 -1.45 -2.97
CA LEU A 60 14.85 -1.32 -2.40
C LEU A 60 15.75 -2.50 -2.78
N ARG A 61 15.24 -3.73 -2.67
CA ARG A 61 16.00 -4.95 -2.99
C ARG A 61 16.24 -5.15 -4.49
N ALA A 62 15.24 -4.87 -5.33
CA ALA A 62 15.31 -5.19 -6.76
C ALA A 62 15.97 -4.10 -7.60
N HIS A 63 15.88 -2.84 -7.15
CA HIS A 63 16.26 -1.69 -7.97
C HIS A 63 17.35 -0.86 -7.32
N VAL A 64 17.23 -0.52 -6.04
CA VAL A 64 18.24 0.31 -5.36
C VAL A 64 19.54 -0.46 -5.10
N ALA A 65 19.44 -1.75 -4.76
CA ALA A 65 20.60 -2.58 -4.42
C ALA A 65 21.68 -2.65 -5.53
N THR A 66 21.29 -2.49 -6.80
CA THR A 66 22.20 -2.52 -7.96
C THR A 66 22.27 -1.16 -8.68
N ALA A 67 21.77 -0.09 -8.06
CA ALA A 67 21.69 1.23 -8.70
C ALA A 67 23.07 1.88 -8.93
N ALA A 68 24.00 1.66 -7.99
CA ALA A 68 25.38 2.12 -8.12
C ALA A 68 26.07 1.52 -9.36
N ASP A 69 25.85 0.22 -9.62
CA ASP A 69 26.44 -0.49 -10.76
C ASP A 69 25.85 -0.02 -12.11
N ARG A 70 24.59 0.47 -12.10
CA ARG A 70 23.92 1.01 -13.28
C ARG A 70 24.16 2.51 -13.48
N GLY A 71 24.75 3.19 -12.50
CA GLY A 71 24.96 4.65 -12.53
C GLY A 71 23.67 5.47 -12.42
N ASP A 72 22.59 4.89 -11.87
CA ASP A 72 21.25 5.51 -11.77
C ASP A 72 20.81 5.80 -10.33
N THR A 73 21.74 5.77 -9.36
CA THR A 73 21.46 5.95 -7.94
C THR A 73 20.63 7.20 -7.64
N GLU A 74 21.05 8.38 -8.08
CA GLU A 74 20.37 9.63 -7.70
C GLU A 74 18.98 9.76 -8.32
N THR A 75 18.82 9.33 -9.57
CA THR A 75 17.50 9.32 -10.21
C THR A 75 16.53 8.43 -9.43
N ILE A 76 16.95 7.22 -9.05
CA ILE A 76 16.08 6.29 -8.31
C ILE A 76 15.76 6.82 -6.91
N VAL A 77 16.73 7.43 -6.24
CA VAL A 77 16.53 8.02 -4.90
C VAL A 77 15.57 9.20 -4.98
N GLU A 78 15.72 10.11 -5.94
CA GLU A 78 14.81 11.24 -6.15
C GLU A 78 13.38 10.77 -6.44
N GLU A 79 13.20 9.83 -7.38
CA GLU A 79 11.89 9.25 -7.69
C GLU A 79 11.23 8.59 -6.47
N LEU A 80 12.01 7.85 -5.67
CA LEU A 80 11.50 7.20 -4.47
C LEU A 80 11.11 8.22 -3.41
N MET A 81 11.94 9.24 -3.19
CA MET A 81 11.64 10.30 -2.24
C MET A 81 10.39 11.07 -2.64
N ASP A 82 10.20 11.37 -3.92
CA ASP A 82 8.99 12.01 -4.42
C ASP A 82 7.74 11.15 -4.21
N ALA A 83 7.84 9.83 -4.43
CA ALA A 83 6.75 8.90 -4.16
C ALA A 83 6.37 8.82 -2.67
N LEU A 84 7.33 9.00 -1.76
CA LEU A 84 7.11 8.94 -0.31
C LEU A 84 6.66 10.27 0.32
N ARG A 85 6.85 11.40 -0.37
CA ARG A 85 6.50 12.75 0.08
C ARG A 85 5.00 13.06 0.10
N TYR A 86 4.12 12.07 0.25
CA TYR A 86 2.66 12.25 0.20
C TYR A 86 2.21 13.56 0.88
N ARG A 87 1.70 14.51 0.09
CA ARG A 87 1.17 15.82 0.51
C ARG A 87 -0.31 15.71 0.83
#